data_AF-A0A8T5SY82-F1
#
_entry.id   AF-A0A8T5SY82-F1
#
_cell.length_a   1.000
_cell.length_b   1.000
_cell.length_c   1.000
_cell.angle_alpha   90.00
_cell.angle_beta   90.00
_cell.angle_gamma   90.00
#
_symmetry.space_group_name_H-M   'P 1'
#
loop_
_entity.id
_entity.type
_entity.pdbx_description
1 polymer ?
#
loop_
_entity_poly.entity_id
_entity_poly.type
_entity_poly.pdbx_seq_one_letter_code
_entity_poly.pdbx_strand_id
1 'polypeptide(L)' 'MKELLRDIGVEATKENIKMIDEILHEMLSVDYPNCAATWKMLRKKLQIDDEGFKERLNDLVQIRL' A
#
# COMPACT_ATOMS: atom_id res chain seq x y z
N MET A 1 -7.95 -1.85 -1.25
CA MET A 1 -6.97 -2.39 -0.29
C MET A 1 -6.81 -3.89 -0.45
N LYS A 2 -7.84 -4.67 -0.11
CA LYS A 2 -7.77 -6.14 -0.16
C LYS A 2 -7.39 -6.69 -1.53
N GLU A 3 -7.91 -6.11 -2.60
CA GLU A 3 -7.56 -6.50 -3.98
C GLU A 3 -6.10 -6.22 -4.30
N LEU A 4 -5.58 -5.03 -3.96
CA LEU A 4 -4.17 -4.69 -4.14
C LEU A 4 -3.26 -5.65 -3.38
N LEU A 5 -3.62 -5.99 -2.13
CA LEU A 5 -2.84 -6.92 -1.31
C LEU A 5 -2.86 -8.33 -1.88
N ARG A 6 -4.03 -8.78 -2.35
CA ARG A 6 -4.16 -10.07 -3.04
C ARG A 6 -3.32 -10.12 -4.32
N ASP A 7 -3.25 -9.02 -5.05
CA ASP A 7 -2.47 -8.91 -6.29
C ASP A 7 -0.96 -9.08 -6.04
N ILE A 8 -0.48 -8.56 -4.91
CA ILE A 8 0.92 -8.75 -4.46
C ILE A 8 1.14 -10.01 -3.61
N GLY A 9 0.14 -10.90 -3.51
CA GLY A 9 0.27 -12.15 -2.75
C GLY A 9 0.22 -12.02 -1.23
N VAL A 10 -0.21 -10.86 -0.70
CA VAL A 10 -0.34 -10.60 0.74
C VAL A 10 -1.78 -10.84 1.21
N GLU A 11 -1.97 -11.71 2.18
CA GLU A 11 -3.26 -11.90 2.82
C GLU A 11 -3.54 -10.79 3.84
N ALA A 12 -4.68 -10.10 3.69
CA ALA A 12 -5.06 -9.00 4.57
C ALA A 12 -5.68 -9.53 5.89
N THR A 13 -4.96 -9.40 7.00
CA THR A 13 -5.40 -9.77 8.36
C THR A 13 -5.69 -8.52 9.20
N LYS A 14 -6.38 -8.68 10.33
CA LYS A 14 -6.64 -7.53 11.24
C LYS A 14 -5.35 -6.94 11.82
N GLU A 15 -4.29 -7.75 11.91
CA GLU A 15 -3.01 -7.38 12.49
C GLU A 15 -2.15 -6.61 11.48
N ASN A 16 -2.14 -7.01 10.20
CA ASN A 16 -1.30 -6.38 9.19
C ASN A 16 -1.95 -5.17 8.48
N ILE A 17 -3.28 -5.09 8.42
CA ILE A 17 -3.97 -4.01 7.66
C ILE A 17 -3.55 -2.62 8.16
N LYS A 18 -3.40 -2.45 9.48
CA LYS A 18 -2.98 -1.17 10.05
C LYS A 18 -1.55 -0.81 9.60
N MET A 19 -0.62 -1.75 9.74
CA MET A 19 0.78 -1.55 9.33
C MET A 19 0.89 -1.23 7.83
N ILE A 20 0.14 -1.95 7.00
CA ILE A 20 0.15 -1.75 5.55
C ILE A 20 -0.42 -0.37 5.21
N ASP A 21 -1.47 0.08 5.90
CA ASP A 21 -2.01 1.43 5.71
C ASP A 21 -0.98 2.50 6.09
N GLU A 22 -0.23 2.32 7.19
CA GLU A 22 0.89 3.19 7.57
C GLU A 22 2.00 3.21 6.51
N ILE A 23 2.39 2.04 5.97
CA ILE A 23 3.37 1.94 4.87
C ILE A 23 2.90 2.72 3.64
N LEU A 24 1.61 2.61 3.27
CA LEU A 24 1.07 3.35 2.13
C LEU A 24 1.11 4.86 2.35
N HIS A 25 0.83 5.32 3.56
CA HIS A 25 0.93 6.74 3.91
C HIS A 25 2.38 7.23 3.79
N GLU A 26 3.35 6.47 4.31
CA GLU A 26 4.78 6.77 4.17
C GLU A 26 5.23 6.80 2.70
N MET A 27 4.92 5.74 1.94
CA MET A 27 5.30 5.62 0.51
C MET A 27 4.74 6.73 -0.36
N LEU A 28 3.54 7.21 -0.03
CA LEU A 28 2.85 8.26 -0.78
C LEU A 28 3.11 9.66 -0.23
N SER A 29 3.89 9.78 0.85
CA SER A 29 4.12 11.04 1.58
C SER A 29 2.81 11.75 1.90
N VAL A 30 1.83 10.99 2.39
CA VAL A 30 0.54 11.48 2.86
C VAL A 30 0.48 11.32 4.37
N ASP A 31 0.07 12.38 5.07
CA ASP A 31 -0.08 12.35 6.52
C ASP A 31 -1.17 11.35 6.96
N TYR A 32 -0.84 10.44 7.87
CA TYR A 32 -1.80 9.52 8.45
C TYR A 32 -2.68 10.25 9.49
N PRO A 33 -4.02 10.05 9.54
CA PRO A 33 -4.82 9.02 8.86
C PRO A 33 -5.60 9.52 7.64
N ASN A 34 -5.00 10.32 6.74
CA ASN A 34 -5.69 10.84 5.57
C ASN A 34 -5.87 9.79 4.45
N CYS A 35 -6.63 8.73 4.73
CA CYS A 35 -6.85 7.63 3.79
C CYS A 35 -7.40 8.10 2.45
N ALA A 36 -8.26 9.13 2.41
CA ALA A 36 -8.84 9.63 1.16
C ALA A 36 -7.76 10.18 0.20
N ALA A 37 -6.81 10.96 0.73
CA ALA A 37 -5.67 11.44 -0.05
C ALA A 37 -4.75 10.28 -0.47
N THR A 38 -4.50 9.33 0.43
CA THR A 38 -3.70 8.11 0.17
C THR A 38 -4.30 7.31 -0.99
N TRP A 39 -5.60 7.01 -0.97
CA TRP A 39 -6.30 6.31 -2.06
C TRP A 39 -6.22 7.05 -3.39
N LYS A 40 -6.33 8.38 -3.37
CA LYS A 40 -6.22 9.20 -4.58
C LYS A 40 -4.81 9.15 -5.17
N MET A 41 -3.77 9.23 -4.34
CA MET A 41 -2.37 9.16 -4.79
C MET A 41 -1.98 7.76 -5.23
N LEU A 42 -2.41 6.73 -4.49
CA LEU A 42 -2.21 5.32 -4.84
C LEU A 42 -2.70 5.03 -6.27
N ARG A 43 -3.96 5.40 -6.58
CA ARG A 43 -4.52 5.19 -7.93
C ARG A 43 -3.75 5.94 -9.01
N LYS A 44 -3.23 7.14 -8.71
CA LYS A 44 -2.36 7.87 -9.65
C LYS A 44 -1.05 7.14 -9.88
N LYS A 45 -0.43 6.62 -8.82
CA LYS A 45 0.83 5.86 -8.92
C LYS A 45 0.64 4.58 -9.72
N LEU A 46 -0.40 3.80 -9.45
CA LEU A 46 -0.71 2.58 -10.20
C LEU A 46 -1.00 2.84 -11.69
N GLN A 47 -1.52 4.01 -12.06
CA GLN A 47 -1.67 4.37 -13.49
C GLN A 47 -0.35 4.74 -14.18
N ILE A 48 0.63 5.24 -13.42
CA ILE A 48 1.93 5.66 -13.96
C ILE A 48 2.90 4.47 -14.00
N ASP A 49 2.88 3.66 -12.95
CA ASP A 49 3.78 2.54 -12.71
C ASP A 49 3.08 1.52 -11.81
N ASP A 50 2.34 0.60 -12.41
CA ASP A 50 1.59 -0.43 -11.69
C ASP A 50 2.51 -1.48 -11.07
N GLU A 51 3.28 -2.19 -11.90
CA GLU A 51 4.17 -3.27 -11.47
C GLU A 51 5.26 -2.77 -10.51
N GLY A 52 5.97 -1.69 -10.87
CA GLY A 52 7.05 -1.19 -10.02
C GLY A 52 6.55 -0.66 -8.68
N PHE A 53 5.35 -0.07 -8.59
CA PHE A 53 4.77 0.32 -7.31
C PHE A 53 4.40 -0.90 -6.47
N LYS A 54 3.78 -1.91 -7.08
CA LYS A 54 3.40 -3.16 -6.41
C LYS A 54 4.60 -3.92 -5.88
N GLU A 55 5.69 -4.00 -6.65
CA GLU A 55 6.94 -4.64 -6.23
C GLU A 55 7.53 -3.96 -4.99
N ARG A 56 7.62 -2.63 -5.00
CA ARG A 56 8.12 -1.83 -3.86
C ARG A 56 7.22 -1.94 -2.62
N LEU A 57 5.90 -1.94 -2.82
CA LEU A 57 4.96 -2.14 -1.73
C LEU A 57 5.12 -3.54 -1.13
N ASN A 58 5.26 -4.57 -1.97
CA ASN A 58 5.45 -5.93 -1.51
C ASN A 58 6.75 -6.08 -0.71
N ASP A 59 7.87 -5.56 -1.22
CA ASP A 59 9.16 -5.58 -0.53
C ASP A 59 9.07 -4.96 0.87
N LEU A 60 8.52 -3.75 0.99
CA LEU A 60 8.34 -3.08 2.28
C LEU A 60 7.40 -3.83 3.23
N VAL A 61 6.35 -4.42 2.69
CA VAL A 61 5.40 -5.22 3.48
C VAL A 61 6.08 -6.50 3.99
N GLN A 62 6.87 -7.20 3.18
CA GLN A 62 7.61 -8.41 3.60
C GLN A 62 8.75 -8.10 4.58
N ILE A 63 9.39 -6.93 4.47
CA ILE A 63 10.44 -6.50 5.43
C ILE A 63 9.85 -6.21 6.82
N ARG A 64 8.62 -5.71 6.88
CA ARG A 64 7.98 -5.28 8.13
C ARG A 64 6.98 -6.30 8.72
N LEU A 65 6.62 -7.35 7.96
CA LEU A 65 5.86 -8.51 8.41
C LEU A 65 6.73 -9.44 9.27
#